data_AF-A0A9N9UGG2-F1
#
_entry.id   AF-A0A9N9UGG2-F1
#
_cell.length_a   1.000
_cell.length_b   1.000
_cell.length_c   1.000
_cell.angle_alpha   90.00
_cell.angle_beta   90.00
_cell.angle_gamma   90.00
#
_symmetry.space_group_name_H-M   'P 1'
#
loop_
_entity.id
_entity.type
_entity.pdbx_description
1 polymer ?
#
loop_
_entity_poly.entity_id
_entity_poly.type
_entity_poly.pdbx_seq_one_letter_code
_entity_poly.pdbx_strand_id
1 'polypeptide(L)'
;MFHIKAARAREAGAFDAEIVPVMAWFQEVDKKMGEKISKQQTIAVTQDDGIRTNISPEALAKLKPTFKTDGTTTTVGCAPDEMGIGPALAIPQLLEQHDDR
;
A
#
# COMPACT_ATOMS: atom_id res chain seq x y z
N MET A 1 -5.46 1.13 -16.93
CA MET A 1 -5.49 -0.11 -16.13
C MET A 1 -4.17 -0.29 -15.37
N PHE A 2 -3.87 0.63 -14.44
CA PHE A 2 -2.59 0.71 -13.73
C PHE A 2 -2.41 -0.43 -12.71
N HIS A 3 -3.43 -0.71 -11.88
CA HIS A 3 -3.36 -1.77 -10.87
C HIS A 3 -3.11 -3.17 -11.45
N ILE A 4 -3.55 -3.46 -12.69
CA ILE A 4 -3.24 -4.75 -13.34
C ILE A 4 -1.77 -4.82 -13.74
N LYS A 5 -1.18 -3.70 -14.19
CA LYS A 5 0.25 -3.64 -14.47
C LYS A 5 1.05 -3.79 -13.17
N ALA A 6 0.65 -3.09 -12.11
CA ALA A 6 1.28 -3.19 -10.79
C ALA A 6 1.14 -4.61 -10.18
N ALA A 7 -0.02 -5.25 -10.31
CA ALA A 7 -0.23 -6.63 -9.86
C ALA A 7 0.69 -7.62 -10.59
N ARG A 8 0.83 -7.48 -11.91
CA ARG A 8 1.76 -8.30 -12.70
C ARG A 8 3.22 -8.05 -12.33
N ALA A 9 3.61 -6.80 -12.07
CA ALA A 9 4.95 -6.47 -11.62
C ALA A 9 5.25 -7.07 -10.23
N ARG A 10 4.28 -7.07 -9.31
CA ARG A 10 4.36 -7.74 -8.01
C ARG A 10 4.49 -9.26 -8.15
N GLU A 11 3.66 -9.89 -8.99
CA GLU A 11 3.75 -11.33 -9.26
C GLU A 11 5.08 -11.73 -9.92
N ALA A 12 5.65 -10.84 -10.73
CA ALA A 12 6.94 -11.05 -11.38
C ALA A 12 8.15 -10.75 -10.46
N GLY A 13 7.94 -10.33 -9.21
CA GLY A 13 9.02 -9.95 -8.30
C GLY A 13 9.79 -8.70 -8.74
N ALA A 14 9.23 -7.88 -9.63
CA ALA A 14 9.93 -6.74 -10.20
C ALA A 14 10.24 -5.65 -9.15
N PHE A 15 9.52 -5.65 -8.04
CA PHE A 15 9.71 -4.71 -6.93
C PHE A 15 10.64 -5.24 -5.83
N ASP A 16 11.01 -6.52 -5.87
CA ASP A 16 11.82 -7.14 -4.80
C ASP A 16 13.23 -6.56 -4.73
N ALA A 17 13.74 -6.01 -5.85
CA ALA A 17 15.05 -5.38 -5.91
C ALA A 17 15.06 -3.90 -5.46
N GLU A 18 13.90 -3.23 -5.39
CA GLU A 18 13.79 -1.81 -5.02
C GLU A 18 13.14 -1.58 -3.66
N ILE A 19 12.27 -2.49 -3.21
CA ILE A 19 11.62 -2.40 -1.91
C ILE A 19 12.56 -2.88 -0.82
N VAL A 20 12.89 -1.97 0.09
CA VAL A 20 13.63 -2.29 1.31
C VAL A 20 12.65 -2.82 2.35
N PRO A 21 12.82 -4.07 2.85
CA PRO A 21 12.00 -4.60 3.93
C PRO A 21 12.12 -3.75 5.20
N VAL A 22 11.01 -3.16 5.64
CA VAL A 22 10.98 -2.39 6.90
C VAL A 22 10.17 -3.15 7.95
N MET A 23 10.78 -3.40 9.10
CA MET A 23 10.07 -3.92 10.27
C MET A 23 9.21 -2.81 10.89
N ALA A 24 7.90 -2.96 10.81
CA ALA A 24 6.93 -2.04 11.39
C ALA A 24 6.11 -2.74 12.48
N TRP A 25 5.64 -1.98 13.45
CA TRP A 25 4.65 -2.49 14.40
C TRP A 25 3.25 -2.31 13.82
N PHE A 26 2.50 -3.40 13.75
CA PHE A 26 1.11 -3.42 13.35
C PHE A 26 0.24 -3.76 14.56
N GLN A 27 -0.86 -3.03 14.69
CA GLN A 27 -1.89 -3.31 15.67
C GLN A 27 -3.24 -3.08 14.99
N GLU A 28 -4.07 -4.11 14.97
CA GLU A 28 -5.42 -3.98 14.45
C GLU A 28 -6.25 -3.15 15.42
N VAL A 29 -6.89 -2.12 14.90
CA VAL A 29 -7.78 -1.22 15.64
C VAL A 29 -9.16 -1.25 15.00
N ASP A 30 -10.20 -1.41 15.81
CA ASP A 30 -11.57 -1.41 15.28
C ASP A 30 -11.91 0.02 14.87
N LYS A 31 -12.04 0.23 13.55
CA LYS A 31 -12.30 1.54 12.94
C LYS A 31 -13.59 2.21 13.43
N LYS A 32 -14.48 1.51 14.16
CA LYS A 32 -15.73 2.06 14.71
C LYS A 32 -15.61 2.57 16.15
N MET A 33 -14.72 2.00 16.96
CA MET A 33 -14.61 2.32 18.39
C MET A 33 -13.22 2.81 18.81
N GLY A 34 -12.22 2.71 17.91
CA GLY A 34 -10.83 3.04 18.24
C GLY A 34 -10.20 2.09 19.26
N GLU A 35 -10.89 1.00 19.62
CA GLU A 35 -10.39 0.00 20.55
C GLU A 35 -9.39 -0.92 19.85
N LYS A 36 -8.29 -1.19 20.54
CA LYS A 36 -7.21 -2.07 20.11
C LYS A 36 -7.70 -3.51 20.17
N ILE A 37 -7.87 -4.14 19.01
CA ILE A 37 -8.46 -5.48 18.91
C ILE A 37 -7.41 -6.58 19.11
N SER A 38 -6.13 -6.28 18.86
CA SER A 38 -5.04 -7.26 18.91
C SER A 38 -3.79 -6.76 19.62
N LYS A 39 -2.91 -7.71 20.01
CA LYS A 39 -1.57 -7.40 20.51
C LYS A 39 -0.72 -6.83 19.39
N GLN A 40 0.13 -5.84 19.71
CA GLN A 40 1.09 -5.27 18.78
C GLN A 40 2.01 -6.37 18.23
N GLN A 41 2.06 -6.52 16.90
CA GLN A 41 2.89 -7.49 16.20
C GLN A 41 3.94 -6.74 15.37
N THR A 42 5.16 -7.25 15.35
CA THR A 42 6.18 -6.78 14.41
C THR A 42 5.95 -7.50 13.08
N ILE A 43 5.64 -6.75 12.03
CA ILE A 43 5.48 -7.26 10.67
C ILE A 43 6.60 -6.71 9.79
N ALA A 44 7.12 -7.55 8.90
CA ALA A 44 7.99 -7.09 7.83
C ALA A 44 7.11 -6.58 6.69
N VAL A 45 7.17 -5.29 6.41
CA VAL A 45 6.48 -4.69 5.27
C VAL A 45 7.41 -4.79 4.07
N THR A 46 7.06 -5.65 3.12
CA THR A 46 7.87 -5.97 1.92
C THR A 46 7.14 -5.76 0.61
N GLN A 47 5.85 -5.42 0.66
CA GLN A 47 4.99 -5.32 -0.52
C GLN A 47 4.02 -4.16 -0.38
N ASP A 48 3.68 -3.51 -1.50
CA ASP A 48 2.67 -2.44 -1.53
C ASP A 48 1.26 -2.98 -1.26
N ASP A 49 0.59 -2.39 -0.26
CA ASP A 49 -0.78 -2.75 0.15
C ASP A 49 -1.87 -2.14 -0.74
N GLY A 50 -1.54 -1.12 -1.53
CA GLY A 50 -2.45 -0.39 -2.41
C GLY A 50 -2.83 -1.09 -3.71
N ILE A 51 -2.13 -2.17 -4.06
CA ILE A 51 -2.38 -2.89 -5.31
C ILE A 51 -3.64 -3.73 -5.17
N ARG A 52 -4.71 -3.33 -5.87
CA ARG A 52 -5.97 -4.08 -5.94
C ARG A 52 -5.98 -4.96 -7.19
N THR A 53 -6.06 -6.28 -7.00
CA THR A 53 -6.08 -7.27 -8.09
C THR A 53 -7.47 -7.45 -8.71
N ASN A 54 -8.53 -7.16 -7.95
CA ASN A 54 -9.93 -7.32 -8.37
C ASN A 54 -10.52 -6.06 -9.03
N ILE A 55 -9.82 -5.44 -9.99
CA ILE A 55 -10.34 -4.26 -10.70
C ILE A 55 -10.90 -4.66 -12.06
N SER A 56 -12.21 -4.43 -12.26
CA SER A 56 -12.87 -4.54 -13.57
C SER A 56 -13.33 -3.17 -14.09
N PRO A 57 -13.38 -2.96 -15.42
CA PRO A 57 -13.90 -1.72 -16.01
C PRO A 57 -15.33 -1.40 -15.57
N GLU A 58 -16.14 -2.44 -15.37
CA GLU A 58 -17.54 -2.34 -14.93
C GLU A 58 -17.67 -1.87 -13.48
N ALA A 59 -16.77 -2.29 -12.60
CA ALA A 59 -16.73 -1.83 -11.22
C ALA A 59 -16.30 -0.36 -11.13
N LEU A 60 -15.35 0.05 -11.99
CA LEU A 60 -14.90 1.45 -12.07
C LEU A 60 -16.00 2.39 -12.56
N ALA A 61 -16.82 1.94 -13.53
CA ALA A 61 -17.92 2.72 -14.07
C ALA A 61 -19.07 2.97 -13.07
N LYS A 62 -19.18 2.15 -12.01
CA LYS A 62 -20.21 2.29 -10.97
C LYS A 62 -19.82 3.28 -9.86
N LEU A 63 -18.60 3.80 -9.88
CA LEU A 63 -18.11 4.70 -8.84
C LEU A 63 -18.69 6.09 -9.00
N LYS A 64 -19.06 6.70 -7.87
CA LYS A 64 -19.67 8.03 -7.84
C LYS A 64 -18.58 9.10 -7.99
N PRO A 65 -18.80 10.13 -8.81
CA PRO A 65 -17.90 11.27 -8.93
C PRO A 65 -17.60 11.91 -7.57
N THR A 66 -16.32 12.19 -7.31
CA THR A 66 -15.85 12.57 -5.97
C THR A 66 -15.94 14.08 -5.73
N PHE A 67 -15.76 14.90 -6.77
CA PHE A 67 -15.59 16.34 -6.62
C PHE A 67 -16.83 17.16 -7.01
N LYS A 68 -17.60 16.68 -7.98
CA LYS A 68 -18.82 17.32 -8.45
C LYS A 68 -19.84 16.26 -8.82
N THR A 69 -21.11 16.49 -8.51
CA THR A 69 -22.21 15.57 -8.81
C THR A 69 -22.44 15.34 -10.31
N ASP A 70 -21.99 16.25 -11.17
CA ASP A 70 -21.99 16.17 -12.64
C ASP A 70 -20.59 15.89 -13.25
N GLY A 71 -19.60 15.63 -12.40
CA GLY A 71 -18.22 15.39 -12.82
C GLY A 71 -17.99 13.98 -13.33
N THR A 72 -16.91 13.79 -14.09
CA THR A 72 -16.43 12.47 -14.54
C THR A 72 -15.25 11.95 -13.71
N THR A 73 -14.68 12.80 -12.85
CA THR A 73 -13.53 12.45 -12.02
C THR A 73 -13.98 11.67 -10.79
N THR A 74 -13.58 10.39 -10.76
CA THR A 74 -13.75 9.52 -9.60
C THR A 74 -12.36 9.16 -9.05
N THR A 75 -12.18 9.17 -7.74
CA THR A 75 -10.99 8.59 -7.11
C THR A 75 -11.16 7.07 -6.98
N VAL A 76 -10.19 6.35 -7.53
CA VAL A 76 -10.05 4.90 -7.35
C VAL A 76 -8.60 4.65 -6.98
N GLY A 77 -8.35 4.10 -5.79
CA GLY A 77 -6.98 3.87 -5.34
C GLY A 77 -6.87 3.60 -3.85
N CYS A 78 -5.68 3.90 -3.32
CA CYS A 78 -5.29 3.72 -1.93
C CYS A 78 -6.20 4.46 -0.96
N ALA A 79 -6.42 3.86 0.20
CA ALA A 79 -7.15 4.51 1.27
C ALA A 79 -6.30 5.70 1.80
N PRO A 80 -6.91 6.79 2.29
CA PRO A 80 -6.17 7.97 2.73
C PRO A 80 -5.25 7.70 3.94
N ASP A 81 -5.43 6.56 4.61
CA ASP A 81 -4.59 6.03 5.70
C ASP A 81 -3.37 5.23 5.20
N GLU A 82 -3.21 5.03 3.89
CA GLU A 82 -2.04 4.36 3.33
C GLU A 82 -0.84 5.32 3.29
N MET A 83 0.20 4.98 4.06
CA MET A 83 1.37 5.83 4.29
C MET A 83 2.63 5.17 3.73
N GLY A 84 3.46 5.94 3.03
CA GLY A 84 4.81 5.52 2.65
C GLY A 84 5.79 5.66 3.82
N ILE A 85 6.77 4.76 3.88
CA ILE A 85 7.84 4.84 4.88
C ILE A 85 8.89 5.85 4.40
N GLY A 86 9.14 6.87 5.22
CA GLY A 86 10.04 7.96 4.87
C GLY A 86 11.53 7.53 4.79
N PRO A 87 12.37 8.33 4.11
CA PRO A 87 13.78 8.02 3.88
C PRO A 87 14.58 7.85 5.18
N ALA A 88 14.19 8.51 6.27
CA ALA A 88 14.86 8.39 7.57
C ALA A 88 14.83 6.95 8.14
N LEU A 89 13.84 6.14 7.77
CA LEU A 89 13.73 4.73 8.19
C LEU A 89 14.20 3.77 7.08
N ALA A 90 13.91 4.10 5.81
CA ALA A 90 14.27 3.23 4.69
C ALA A 90 15.77 3.26 4.33
N ILE A 91 16.43 4.42 4.39
CA ILE A 91 17.85 4.56 3.98
C ILE A 91 18.79 3.78 4.90
N PRO A 92 18.69 3.86 6.24
CA PRO A 92 19.57 3.08 7.11
C PRO A 92 19.48 1.57 6.85
N GLN A 93 18.26 1.05 6.65
CA GLN A 93 18.04 -0.37 6.36
C GLN A 93 18.58 -0.78 4.98
N LEU A 94 18.47 0.10 3.98
CA LEU A 94 19.08 -0.13 2.66
C LEU A 94 20.61 -0.22 2.77
N LEU A 95 21.23 0.68 3.54
CA LEU A 95 22.67 0.69 3.75
C LEU A 95 23.12 -0.59 4.47
N GLU A 96 22.40 -1.06 5.49
CA GLU A 96 22.72 -2.34 6.14
C GLU A 96 22.65 -3.56 5.20
N GLN A 97 21.81 -3.52 4.16
CA GLN A 97 21.67 -4.62 3.20
C GLN A 97 22.74 -4.62 2.09
N HIS A 98 23.40 -3.50 1.86
CA HIS A 98 24.30 -3.31 0.70
C HIS A 98 25.68 -2.70 1.04
N ASP A 99 25.94 -2.33 2.30
CA ASP A 99 27.25 -1.86 2.74
C ASP A 99 28.12 -3.07 3.14
N ASP A 100 28.95 -3.53 2.20
CA ASP A 100 29.99 -4.55 2.41
C ASP A 100 31.14 -3.98 3.27
N ARG A 101 30.91 -3.79 4.57
CA ARG A 101 31.95 -3.47 5.56
C ARG A 101 31.97 -4.44 6.73
#